data_AF-A0A534HL23-F1
#
_entry.id   AF-A0A534HL23-F1
#
_cell.length_a   1.000
_cell.length_b   1.000
_cell.length_c   1.000
_cell.angle_alpha   90.00
_cell.angle_beta   90.00
_cell.angle_gamma   90.00
#
_symmetry.space_group_name_H-M   'P 1'
#
loop_
_entity.id
_entity.type
_entity.pdbx_description
1 polymer ?
#
loop_
_entity_poly.entity_id
_entity_poly.type
_entity_poly.pdbx_seq_one_letter_code
_entity_poly.pdbx_strand_id
1 'polypeptide(L)' 'MGDEIVFYSSPMSRGRIVHWMLEEVGAPYSFEMVNLETQDQKRPE' A
#
# COMPACT_ATOMS: atom_id res chain seq x y z
N MET A 1 5.12 -16.57 -12.87
CA MET A 1 4.37 -15.32 -12.66
C MET A 1 3.94 -15.31 -11.20
N GLY A 2 4.66 -14.58 -10.34
CA GLY A 2 4.15 -14.30 -9.01
C GLY A 2 3.02 -13.29 -9.13
N ASP A 3 1.99 -13.41 -8.29
CA ASP A 3 0.87 -12.47 -8.26
C ASP A 3 1.38 -11.04 -8.10
N GLU A 4 0.77 -10.12 -8.85
CA GLU A 4 1.09 -8.69 -8.81
C GLU A 4 0.86 -8.15 -7.38
N ILE A 5 1.82 -7.39 -6.86
CA ILE A 5 1.69 -6.78 -5.53
C ILE A 5 0.66 -5.65 -5.62
N VAL A 6 -0.42 -5.75 -4.84
CA VAL A 6 -1.32 -4.63 -4.59
C VAL A 6 -0.97 -4.01 -3.24
N PHE A 7 -0.48 -2.78 -3.28
CA PHE A 7 0.00 -2.06 -2.11
C PHE A 7 -1.04 -1.05 -1.61
N TYR A 8 -1.81 -1.48 -0.60
CA TYR A 8 -2.77 -0.65 0.11
C TYR A 8 -2.08 0.22 1.16
N SER A 9 -2.13 1.53 1.01
CA SER A 9 -1.45 2.45 1.94
C SER A 9 -2.09 3.83 2.00
N SER A 10 -1.72 4.60 3.03
CA SER A 10 -2.12 5.99 3.21
C SER A 10 -0.87 6.89 3.33
N PRO A 11 -0.84 8.10 2.73
CA PRO A 11 0.37 8.95 2.66
C PRO A 11 1.01 9.30 4.01
N MET A 12 0.21 9.47 5.06
CA MET A 12 0.67 9.79 6.42
C MET A 12 0.82 8.55 7.32
N SER A 13 0.70 7.35 6.75
CA SER A 13 0.85 6.10 7.50
C SER A 13 2.29 5.60 7.50
N ARG A 14 2.54 4.58 8.33
CA ARG A 14 3.81 3.84 8.33
C ARG A 14 4.07 3.04 7.05
N GLY A 15 3.07 2.91 6.16
CA GLY A 15 3.24 2.26 4.86
C GLY A 15 4.31 2.93 3.99
N ARG A 16 4.68 4.18 4.25
CA ARG A 16 5.77 4.88 3.56
C ARG A 16 7.14 4.16 3.68
N ILE A 17 7.35 3.33 4.70
CA ILE A 17 8.55 2.47 4.78
C ILE A 17 8.50 1.40 3.68
N VAL A 18 7.37 0.72 3.52
CA VAL A 18 7.17 -0.33 2.50
C VAL A 18 7.27 0.25 1.10
N HIS A 19 6.75 1.46 0.87
CA HIS A 19 6.93 2.17 -0.40
C HIS A 19 8.42 2.25 -0.77
N TRP A 20 9.27 2.76 0.12
CA TRP A 20 10.71 2.85 -0.15
C TRP A 20 11.38 1.49 -0.32
N MET A 21 10.95 0.46 0.42
CA MET A 21 11.44 -0.90 0.20
C MET A 21 11.11 -1.42 -1.20
N LEU A 22 9.88 -1.19 -1.69
CA LEU A 22 9.45 -1.60 -3.02
C LEU A 22 10.22 -0.85 -4.12
N GLU A 23 10.42 0.45 -3.95
CA GLU A 23 11.25 1.26 -4.84
C GLU A 23 12.71 0.79 -4.85
N GLU A 24 13.29 0.51 -3.69
CA GLU A 24 14.70 0.11 -3.55
C GLU A 24 15.00 -1.24 -4.23
N VAL A 25 14.06 -2.19 -4.18
CA VAL A 25 14.21 -3.49 -4.84
C VAL A 25 13.70 -3.50 -6.29
N GLY A 26 13.12 -2.40 -6.77
CA GLY A 26 12.54 -2.30 -8.11
C GLY A 26 11.36 -3.25 -8.35
N ALA A 27 10.59 -3.57 -7.31
CA ALA A 27 9.45 -4.48 -7.44
C ALA A 27 8.28 -3.76 -8.12
N PRO A 28 7.62 -4.36 -9.13
CA PRO A 28 6.39 -3.82 -9.68
C PRO A 28 5.24 -3.98 -8.67
N TYR A 29 4.45 -2.92 -8.49
CA TYR A 29 3.26 -2.93 -7.65
C TYR A 29 2.19 -1.96 -8.18
N SER A 30 0.92 -2.28 -7.89
CA SER A 30 -0.20 -1.34 -8.01
C SER A 30 -0.44 -0.67 -6.66
N PHE A 31 -0.70 0.64 -6.65
CA PHE A 31 -0.94 1.40 -5.42
C PHE A 31 -2.43 1.68 -5.22
N GLU A 32 -2.97 1.28 -4.08
CA GLU A 32 -4.36 1.55 -3.69
C GLU A 32 -4.38 2.44 -2.43
N MET A 33 -5.05 3.59 -2.54
CA MET A 33 -5.12 4.55 -1.43
C MET A 33 -6.16 4.11 -0.40
N VAL A 34 -5.73 4.02 0.86
CA VAL A 34 -6.63 3.78 2.00
C VAL A 34 -6.87 5.09 2.75
N ASN A 35 -8.14 5.48 2.87
CA ASN A 35 -8.53 6.65 3.65
C ASN A 35 -8.70 6.29 5.13
N LEU A 36 -7.79 6.81 5.96
CA LEU A 36 -7.81 6.58 7.41
C LEU A 36 -8.85 7.44 8.14
N GLU A 37 -9.26 8.58 7.58
CA GLU A 37 -10.28 9.46 8.16
C GLU A 37 -11.65 8.80 8.14
N THR A 38 -11.99 8.14 7.04
CA THR A 38 -13.23 7.37 6.88
C THR A 38 -13.14 5.94 7.43
N GLN A 39 -12.01 5.60 8.04
CA GLN A 39 -11.72 4.29 8.63
C GLN A 39 -11.86 3.12 7.65
N ASP A 40 -11.48 3.31 6.39
CA ASP A 40 -11.64 2.30 5.34
C ASP A 40 -10.88 1.02 5.66
N GLN A 41 -9.77 1.11 6.38
CA GLN A 41 -8.98 -0.05 6.84
C GLN A 41 -9.72 -0.98 7.82
N LYS A 42 -10.90 -0.60 8.31
CA LYS A 42 -11.73 -1.40 9.21
C LYS A 42 -12.98 -1.96 8.53
N ARG A 43 -13.20 -1.62 7.26
CA ARG A 43 -14.33 -2.15 6.51
C ARG A 43 -14.12 -3.66 6.30
N PRO A 44 -15.21 -4.45 6.32
CA PRO A 44 -15.12 -5.90 6.15
C PRO A 44 -14.86 -6.32 4.70
N GLU A 45 -15.07 -5.41 3.75
CA GLU A 45 -14.64 -5.47 2.35
C GLU A 45 -13.33 -4.70 2.13
#